data_AF-A0A9D4PCN0-F1
#
_entry.id   AF-A0A9D4PCN0-F1
#
_cell.length_a   1.000
_cell.length_b   1.000
_cell.length_c   1.000
_cell.angle_alpha   90.00
_cell.angle_beta   90.00
_cell.angle_gamma   90.00
#
_symmetry.space_group_name_H-M   'P 1'
#
loop_
_entity.id
_entity.type
_entity.pdbx_description
1 polymer ?
#
loop_
_entity_poly.entity_id
_entity_poly.type
_entity_poly.pdbx_seq_one_letter_code
_entity_poly.pdbx_strand_id
1 'polypeptide(L)' 'MDDVHIPEEHKRVLQLGPKFCLEPNLRPVDKVALARSVSRKVEEEHKSGCITECVELLPRSEVPN' A
#
# COMPACT_ATOMS: atom_id res chain seq x y z
N MET A 1 13.99 3.70 -28.21
CA MET A 1 13.53 3.19 -26.90
C MET A 1 14.59 2.22 -26.47
N ASP A 2 15.44 2.62 -25.53
CA ASP A 2 16.53 1.77 -25.07
C ASP A 2 15.93 0.66 -24.21
N ASP A 3 16.11 -0.59 -24.63
CA ASP A 3 15.78 -1.75 -23.82
C ASP A 3 16.72 -1.77 -22.62
N VAL A 4 16.19 -1.35 -21.47
CA VAL A 4 16.92 -1.40 -20.21
C VAL A 4 17.19 -2.86 -19.87
N HIS A 5 18.46 -3.21 -19.70
CA HIS A 5 18.84 -4.55 -19.26
C HIS A 5 18.38 -4.77 -17.82
N ILE A 6 17.29 -5.53 -17.66
CA ILE A 6 16.79 -5.95 -16.35
C ILE A 6 17.44 -7.30 -15.99
N PRO A 7 18.13 -7.42 -14.84
CA PRO A 7 18.63 -8.70 -14.33
C PRO A 7 17.55 -9.78 -14.30
N GLU A 8 17.91 -11.04 -14.62
CA GLU A 8 16.96 -12.16 -14.71
C GLU A 8 16.19 -12.43 -13.41
N GLU A 9 16.82 -12.16 -12.25
CA GLU A 9 16.18 -12.25 -10.94
C GLU A 9 14.97 -11.31 -10.80
N HIS A 10 15.04 -10.11 -11.37
CA HIS A 10 13.95 -9.13 -11.35
C HIS A 10 12.90 -9.44 -12.41
N LYS A 11 13.30 -10.00 -13.56
CA LYS A 11 12.34 -10.43 -14.61
C LYS A 11 11.33 -11.46 -14.09
N ARG A 12 11.78 -12.40 -13.25
CA ARG A 12 10.89 -13.39 -12.62
C ARG A 12 9.80 -12.76 -11.76
N VAL A 13 10.14 -11.70 -11.01
CA VAL A 13 9.18 -10.97 -10.17
C VAL A 13 8.21 -10.14 -11.02
N LEU A 14 8.73 -9.48 -12.07
CA LEU A 14 7.92 -8.65 -12.97
C LEU A 14 6.90 -9.47 -13.78
N GLN A 15 7.20 -10.74 -14.09
CA GLN A 15 6.28 -11.68 -14.75
C GLN A 15 5.05 -12.05 -13.90
N LEU A 16 5.11 -11.87 -12.59
CA LEU A 16 3.99 -12.19 -11.69
C LEU A 16 2.86 -11.15 -11.78
N GLY A 17 3.08 -10.05 -12.52
CA GLY A 17 2.10 -9.00 -12.78
C GLY A 17 2.12 -7.87 -11.74
N PRO A 18 1.34 -6.81 -11.93
CA PRO A 18 1.40 -5.59 -11.11
C PRO A 18 1.04 -5.80 -9.64
N LYS A 19 0.47 -6.95 -9.27
CA LYS A 19 0.27 -7.37 -7.87
C LYS A 19 1.58 -7.69 -7.12
N PHE A 20 2.69 -7.85 -7.84
CA PHE A 20 4.01 -8.14 -7.28
C PHE A 20 4.96 -6.96 -7.37
N CYS A 21 4.45 -5.79 -7.78
CA CYS A 21 5.01 -4.54 -7.30
C CYS A 21 4.81 -4.57 -5.78
N LEU A 22 5.88 -4.88 -5.04
CA LEU A 22 5.86 -5.00 -3.59
C LEU A 22 5.05 -3.85 -2.99
N GLU A 23 3.98 -4.16 -2.26
CA GLU A 23 3.33 -3.14 -1.47
C GLU A 23 4.41 -2.49 -0.60
N PRO A 24 4.48 -1.14 -0.56
CA PRO A 24 5.51 -0.48 0.21
C PRO A 24 5.40 -0.96 1.66
N ASN A 25 6.49 -1.50 2.19
CA ASN A 25 6.56 -1.95 3.57
C ASN A 25 6.60 -0.73 4.50
N LEU A 26 5.44 -0.11 4.67
CA LEU A 26 5.23 1.07 5.50
C LEU A 26 5.11 0.65 6.96
N ARG A 27 5.73 1.41 7.86
CA ARG A 27 5.49 1.24 9.29
C ARG A 27 4.02 1.58 9.60
N PRO A 28 3.44 1.04 10.68
CA PRO A 28 2.04 1.32 11.03
C PRO A 28 1.70 2.82 11.07
N VAL A 29 2.60 3.65 11.60
CA VAL A 29 2.42 5.11 11.65
C VAL A 29 2.34 5.73 10.26
N ASP A 30 3.15 5.25 9.31
CA ASP A 30 3.20 5.75 7.94
C ASP A 30 1.94 5.31 7.17
N LYS A 31 1.40 4.12 7.46
CA LYS A 31 0.12 3.66 6.90
C LYS A 31 -1.06 4.52 7.40
N VAL A 32 -1.08 4.90 8.68
CA VAL A 32 -2.10 5.82 9.23
C VAL A 32 -1.98 7.21 8.61
N ALA A 33 -0.75 7.71 8.44
CA ALA A 33 -0.52 9.00 7.78
C ALA A 33 -1.02 8.98 6.32
N LEU A 34 -0.77 7.89 5.60
CA LEU A 34 -1.28 7.68 4.25
C LEU A 34 -2.81 7.65 4.21
N ALA A 35 -3.47 6.88 5.08
CA ALA A 35 -4.92 6.82 5.18
C ALA A 35 -5.54 8.22 5.39
N ARG A 36 -4.97 9.03 6.30
CA ARG A 36 -5.39 10.42 6.53
C ARG A 36 -5.16 11.32 5.31
N SER A 37 -4.07 11.12 4.58
CA SER A 37 -3.79 11.89 3.37
C SER A 37 -4.78 11.56 2.25
N VAL A 38 -5.18 10.29 2.13
CA VAL A 38 -6.16 9.84 1.13
C VAL A 38 -7.55 10.39 1.47
N SER A 39 -8.00 10.25 2.73
CA SER A 39 -9.34 10.70 3.13
C SER A 39 -9.56 12.21 2.98
N ARG A 40 -8.50 13.02 3.01
CA ARG A 40 -8.60 14.47 2.73
C ARG A 40 -8.98 14.80 1.30
N LYS A 41 -8.75 13.88 0.35
CA LYS A 41 -9.05 14.05 -1.08
C LYS A 41 -10.40 13.47 -1.48
N VAL A 42 -11.09 12.84 -0.54
CA VAL A 42 -12.41 12.23 -0.75
C VAL A 42 -13.49 13.24 -0.42
N GLU A 43 -14.60 13.21 -1.16
CA GLU A 43 -15.80 14.03 -0.88
C GLU A 43 -16.30 13.79 0.55
N GLU A 44 -16.80 14.83 1.23
CA GLU A 44 -17.18 14.78 2.64
C GLU A 44 -18.14 13.62 2.97
N GLU A 45 -19.09 13.34 2.09
CA GLU A 45 -20.06 12.25 2.24
C GLU A 45 -19.43 10.85 2.31
N HIS A 46 -18.25 10.67 1.70
CA HIS A 46 -17.54 9.40 1.62
C HIS A 46 -16.35 9.31 2.58
N LYS A 47 -15.96 10.40 3.25
CA LYS A 47 -14.76 10.43 4.11
C LYS A 47 -14.83 9.41 5.25
N SER A 48 -15.98 9.27 5.89
CA SER A 48 -16.16 8.34 7.02
C SER A 48 -15.94 6.88 6.62
N GLY A 49 -16.52 6.47 5.48
CA GLY A 49 -16.33 5.14 4.92
C GLY A 49 -14.89 4.90 4.49
N CYS A 50 -14.30 5.85 3.77
CA CYS A 50 -12.90 5.78 3.32
C CYS A 50 -11.91 5.59 4.49
N ILE A 51 -12.07 6.34 5.58
CA ILE A 51 -11.19 6.19 6.76
C ILE A 51 -11.34 4.81 7.38
N THR A 52 -12.57 4.33 7.53
CA THR A 52 -12.86 3.03 8.15
C THR A 52 -12.22 1.91 7.34
N GLU A 53 -12.44 1.87 6.04
CA GLU A 53 -11.84 0.87 5.14
C GLU A 53 -10.30 0.94 5.14
N CYS A 54 -9.72 2.14 5.14
CA CYS A 54 -8.26 2.31 5.18
C CYS A 54 -7.63 1.83 6.50
N VAL A 55 -8.36 1.91 7.61
CA VAL A 55 -7.86 1.54 8.94
C VAL A 55 -8.13 0.07 9.27
N GLU A 56 -9.22 -0.53 8.76
CA GLU A 56 -9.52 -1.96 8.93
C GLU A 56 -8.44 -2.87 8.33
N LEU A 57 -7.74 -2.39 7.30
CA LEU A 57 -6.63 -3.10 6.66
C LEU A 57 -5.30 -3.00 7.44
N LEU A 58 -5.25 -2.22 8.53
CA LEU A 58 -4.08 -2.18 9.40
C LEU A 58 -4.11 -3.43 10.29
N PRO A 59 -3.10 -4.31 10.22
CA PRO A 59 -3.04 -5.46 11.12
C PRO A 59 -3.06 -4.93 12.55
N ARG A 60 -4.03 -5.41 13.36
CA ARG A 60 -4.01 -5.19 14.80
C ARG A 60 -2.67 -5.74 15.28
N SER A 61 -1.83 -4.87 15.85
CA SER A 61 -0.55 -5.29 16.41
C SER A 61 -0.82 -6.45 17.35
N GLU A 62 -0.40 -7.66 16.99
CA GLU A 62 -0.29 -8.74 17.96
C GLU A 62 0.75 -8.27 18.96
N VAL A 63 0.29 -7.86 20.14
CA VAL A 63 1.15 -7.65 21.29
C VAL A 63 1.63 -9.05 21.67
N PRO A 64 2.92 -9.38 21.53
CA PRO A 64 3.43 -10.63 22.10
C PRO A 64 3.33 -10.47 23.62
N ASN A 65 2.59 -11.36 24.28
CA ASN A 65 2.62 -11.51 25.74
C ASN A 65 4.01 -12.00 26.17
#